data_AF-S7T5X6-F1
#
_entry.id   AF-S7T5X6-F1
#
_cell.length_a   1.000
_cell.length_b   1.000
_cell.length_c   1.000
_cell.angle_alpha   90.00
_cell.angle_beta   90.00
_cell.angle_gamma   90.00
#
_symmetry.space_group_name_H-M   'P 1'
#
loop_
_entity.id
_entity.type
_entity.pdbx_description
1 polymer ?
#
loop_
_entity_poly.entity_id
_entity_poly.type
_entity_poly.pdbx_seq_one_letter_code
_entity_poly.pdbx_strand_id
1 'polypeptide(L)' 'MTNKLYSISELAKVYGATKWFWRSQIWDGKLPVVKVGRKQFIAAEDIDKFIHDHKQVA' A
#
# COMPACT_ATOMS: atom_id res chain seq x y z
N MET A 1 10.03 15.00 0.61
CA MET A 1 9.70 13.86 -0.29
C MET A 1 10.48 12.67 0.21
N THR A 2 9.78 11.63 0.65
CA THR A 2 10.44 10.48 1.28
C THR A 2 10.29 9.30 0.34
N ASN A 3 11.37 8.91 -0.33
CA ASN A 3 11.38 7.79 -1.27
C ASN A 3 11.39 6.43 -0.55
N LYS A 4 10.41 6.20 0.33
CA LYS A 4 10.25 4.95 1.07
C LYS A 4 9.33 4.01 0.29
N LEU A 5 9.82 2.80 0.07
CA LEU A 5 9.11 1.70 -0.55
C LEU A 5 8.87 0.61 0.49
N TYR A 6 7.65 0.12 0.56
CA TYR A 6 7.25 -0.99 1.43
C TYR A 6 6.91 -2.21 0.59
N SER A 7 7.43 -3.37 0.97
CA SER A 7 6.84 -4.64 0.55
C SER A 7 5.48 -4.84 1.21
N ILE A 8 4.65 -5.71 0.65
CA ILE A 8 3.35 -6.10 1.23
C ILE A 8 3.52 -6.64 2.67
N SER A 9 4.64 -7.30 2.97
CA SER A 9 4.90 -7.82 4.32
C SER A 9 5.25 -6.72 5.32
N GLU A 10 5.93 -5.66 4.89
CA GLU A 10 6.23 -4.52 5.74
C GLU A 10 5.00 -3.65 5.94
N LEU A 11 4.19 -3.45 4.91
CA LEU A 11 2.89 -2.78 4.98
C LEU A 11 2.01 -3.38 6.07
N ALA A 12 1.84 -4.70 6.07
CA ALA A 12 1.06 -5.41 7.08
C ALA A 12 1.60 -5.23 8.51
N LYS A 13 2.92 -5.06 8.67
CA LYS A 13 3.55 -4.85 9.99
C LYS A 13 3.45 -3.40 10.47
N VAL A 14 3.61 -2.43 9.55
CA VAL A 14 3.70 -1.01 9.88
C VAL A 14 2.32 -0.36 9.96
N TYR A 15 1.46 -0.64 8.98
CA TYR A 15 0.14 -0.02 8.84
C TYR A 15 -0.99 -0.96 9.30
N GLY A 16 -0.67 -2.19 9.69
CA GLY A 16 -1.64 -3.20 10.09
C GLY A 16 -2.36 -3.85 8.90
N ALA A 17 -3.52 -4.45 9.17
CA ALA A 17 -4.28 -5.30 8.25
C ALA A 17 -3.50 -6.53 7.73
N THR A 18 -4.21 -7.45 7.09
CA THR A 18 -3.60 -8.68 6.58
C THR A 18 -2.89 -8.41 5.25
N LYS A 19 -1.89 -9.24 4.90
CA LYS A 19 -1.27 -9.19 3.57
C LYS A 19 -2.28 -9.36 2.43
N TRP A 20 -3.35 -10.12 2.68
CA TRP A 20 -4.43 -10.34 1.71
C TRP A 20 -5.21 -9.05 1.44
N PHE A 21 -5.53 -8.28 2.48
CA PHE A 21 -6.19 -6.98 2.32
C PHE A 21 -5.39 -6.03 1.40
N TRP A 22 -4.08 -5.90 1.65
CA TRP A 22 -3.22 -5.06 0.81
C TRP A 22 -3.12 -5.59 -0.64
N ARG A 23 -3.07 -6.91 -0.83
CA ARG A 23 -3.09 -7.52 -2.17
C ARG A 23 -4.38 -7.25 -2.91
N SER A 24 -5.54 -7.34 -2.24
CA SER A 24 -6.82 -7.08 -2.90
C SER A 24 -6.90 -5.64 -3.36
N GLN A 25 -6.40 -4.66 -2.59
CA GLN A 25 -6.38 -3.26 -3.05
C GLN A 25 -5.53 -3.06 -4.31
N ILE A 26 -4.40 -3.80 -4.42
CA ILE A 26 -3.54 -3.75 -5.61
C ILE A 26 -4.23 -4.43 -6.80
N TRP A 27 -4.87 -5.59 -6.59
CA TRP A 27 -5.58 -6.32 -7.65
C TRP A 27 -6.82 -5.58 -8.16
N ASP A 28 -7.53 -4.90 -7.26
CA ASP A 28 -8.69 -4.06 -7.58
C ASP A 28 -8.27 -2.72 -8.23
N GLY A 29 -6.96 -2.46 -8.38
CA GLY A 29 -6.44 -1.23 -8.97
C GLY A 29 -6.57 0.01 -8.09
N LYS A 30 -6.92 -0.15 -6.80
CA LYS A 30 -7.09 0.95 -5.84
C LYS A 30 -5.79 1.45 -5.23
N LEU A 31 -4.75 0.60 -5.21
CA LEU A 31 -3.45 0.94 -4.66
C LEU A 31 -2.35 0.76 -5.72
N PRO A 32 -1.65 1.83 -6.13
CA PRO A 32 -0.52 1.74 -7.05
C PRO A 32 0.58 0.81 -6.52
N VAL A 33 1.29 0.17 -7.44
CA VAL A 33 2.36 -0.79 -7.11
C VAL A 33 3.57 -0.61 -8.02
N VAL A 34 4.75 -0.49 -7.41
CA VAL A 34 6.04 -0.51 -8.08
C VAL A 34 6.49 -1.97 -8.23
N LYS A 35 6.62 -2.44 -9.46
CA LYS A 35 7.07 -3.80 -9.78
C LYS A 35 8.54 -3.82 -10.18
N VAL A 36 9.35 -4.60 -9.48
CA VAL A 36 10.77 -4.83 -9.82
C VAL A 36 11.00 -6.33 -9.92
N GLY A 37 11.01 -6.85 -11.15
CA GLY A 37 11.01 -8.28 -11.41
C GLY A 37 9.79 -8.97 -10.78
N ARG A 38 10.04 -9.95 -9.90
CA ARG A 38 8.97 -10.68 -9.17
C ARG A 38 8.52 -9.99 -7.88
N LYS A 39 9.16 -8.88 -7.49
CA LYS A 39 8.86 -8.18 -6.24
C LYS A 39 7.88 -7.03 -6.48
N GLN A 40 7.00 -6.82 -5.52
CA GLN A 40 6.03 -5.72 -5.47
C GLN A 40 6.33 -4.83 -4.28
N PHE A 41 6.37 -3.53 -4.54
CA PHE A 41 6.58 -2.50 -3.55
C PHE A 41 5.50 -1.42 -3.69
N ILE A 42 5.17 -0.76 -2.59
CA ILE A 42 4.20 0.33 -2.54
C ILE A 42 4.94 1.54 -1.99
N ALA A 43 4.81 2.70 -2.64
CA ALA A 43 5.41 3.92 -2.14
C ALA A 43 4.64 4.45 -0.92
N ALA A 44 5.37 5.03 0.04
CA ALA A 44 4.77 5.65 1.21
C ALA A 44 3.70 6.69 0.84
N GLU A 45 3.98 7.49 -0.19
CA GLU A 45 3.08 8.55 -0.68
C GLU A 45 1.76 7.98 -1.22
N ASP A 46 1.80 6.82 -1.88
CA ASP A 46 0.60 6.13 -2.37
C ASP A 46 -0.24 5.58 -1.22
N ILE A 47 0.41 5.12 -0.13
CA ILE A 47 -0.28 4.62 1.07
C ILE A 47 -0.97 5.77 1.79
N ASP A 48 -0.27 6.88 2.00
CA ASP A 48 -0.80 8.06 2.67
C ASP A 48 -2.01 8.61 1.91
N LYS A 49 -1.91 8.67 0.57
CA LYS A 49 -3.03 9.05 -0.30
C LYS A 49 -4.20 8.06 -0.20
N PHE A 50 -3.93 6.77 -0.26
CA PHE A 50 -4.96 5.73 -0.12
C PHE A 50 -5.72 5.86 1.20
N ILE A 51 -5.01 6.06 2.31
CA ILE A 51 -5.61 6.26 3.64
C ILE A 51 -6.45 7.53 3.67
N HIS A 52 -5.92 8.63 3.11
CA HIS A 52 -6.64 9.90 3.05
C HIS A 52 -7.96 9.77 2.27
N ASP A 53 -7.93 9.16 1.10
CA ASP A 53 -9.09 9.01 0.21
C ASP A 53 -10.19 8.12 0.83
N HIS A 54 -9.82 7.20 1.72
CA HIS A 54 -10.76 6.30 2.41
C HIS A 54 -11.13 6.77 3.82
N LYS A 55 -10.55 7.87 4.30
CA LYS A 55 -10.84 8.40 5.63
C LYS A 55 -12.20 9.11 5.60
N GLN A 56 -13.18 8.53 6.27
CA GLN A 56 -14.49 9.16 6.48
C GLN A 56 -14.54 9.75 7.89
N VAL A 57 -14.97 11.01 7.99
CA VAL A 57 -15.34 11.61 9.27
C VAL A 57 -16.82 11.32 9.49
N ALA A 58 -17.12 10.59 10.56
CA ALA A 58 -18.48 10.30 10.99
C ALA A 58 -19.12 11.52 11.65
#